data_AF-D2S2J8-F1
#
_entry.id   AF-D2S2J8-F1
#
_cell.length_a   1.000
_cell.length_b   1.000
_cell.length_c   1.000
_cell.angle_alpha   90.00
_cell.angle_beta   90.00
_cell.angle_gamma   90.00
#
_symmetry.space_group_name_H-M   'P 1'
#
loop_
_entity.id
_entity.type
_entity.pdbx_description
1 polymer ?
#
loop_
_entity_poly.entity_id
_entity_poly.type
_entity_poly.pdbx_seq_one_letter_code
_entity_poly.pdbx_strand_id
1 'polypeptide(L)'
;MTLANVDRFKRDRVTDVGHRAVVLGGSMAGLCAARVLADGFDEVVVLERDSLPDESATRDGVPQGTLEPEQLLADLPPAVGRIIHTLLTTESRISQCELADRADVSARTIRNYRDRLEALDLIRVDESGYRLALSFRTATERREPVVPTGLEENQTLRDAADALLEIFLPPDRYGDPDDPIGSVLFWPPDPVRLLDHPRVGLWLQLAAALTATESTENNRAVQMGPPLTQQALCA
;
A
#
# COMPACT_ATOMS: atom_id res chain seq x y z
N MET A 1 11.72 5.06 -14.53
CA MET A 1 12.42 5.42 -13.28
C MET A 1 11.62 4.78 -12.15
N THR A 2 12.13 3.74 -11.49
CA THR A 2 11.46 3.04 -10.39
C THR A 2 11.93 3.60 -9.05
N LEU A 3 11.08 3.61 -8.02
CA LEU A 3 11.43 4.13 -6.69
C LEU A 3 12.62 3.40 -6.05
N ALA A 4 12.87 2.14 -6.44
CA ALA A 4 14.01 1.33 -5.99
C ALA A 4 15.39 1.96 -6.31
N ASN A 5 15.48 2.82 -7.32
CA ASN A 5 16.73 3.44 -7.77
C ASN A 5 16.81 4.95 -7.44
N VAL A 6 15.88 5.48 -6.64
CA VAL A 6 15.89 6.87 -6.21
C VAL A 6 16.56 6.94 -4.84
N ASP A 7 17.66 7.68 -4.75
CA ASP A 7 18.29 7.97 -3.45
C ASP A 7 17.24 8.49 -2.47
N ARG A 8 17.17 7.84 -1.29
CA ARG A 8 16.19 8.19 -0.26
C ARG A 8 16.36 9.67 0.11
N PHE A 9 15.25 10.41 0.13
CA PHE A 9 15.26 11.83 0.47
C PHE A 9 15.83 12.05 1.87
N LYS A 10 16.90 12.83 1.96
CA LYS A 10 17.64 13.13 3.19
C LYS A 10 17.37 14.56 3.60
N ARG A 11 16.48 14.73 4.59
CA ARG A 11 16.07 16.06 5.10
C ARG A 11 17.26 16.91 5.55
N ASP A 12 18.24 16.28 6.19
CA ASP A 12 19.47 16.90 6.67
C ASP A 12 20.37 17.44 5.55
N ARG A 13 20.10 17.07 4.30
CA ARG A 13 20.81 17.58 3.12
C ARG A 13 20.10 18.75 2.44
N VAL A 14 18.90 19.12 2.90
CA VAL A 14 18.19 20.29 2.37
C VAL A 14 18.75 21.53 3.03
N THR A 15 19.43 22.36 2.25
CA THR A 15 19.85 23.69 2.69
C THR A 15 18.66 24.64 2.69
N ASP A 16 18.66 25.62 3.58
CA ASP A 16 17.70 26.73 3.52
C ASP A 16 17.79 27.43 2.16
N VAL A 17 16.68 27.45 1.44
CA VAL A 17 16.53 27.99 0.08
C VAL A 17 15.94 29.40 0.11
N GLY A 18 15.19 29.76 1.15
CA GLY A 18 14.62 31.08 1.33
C GLY A 18 13.38 31.13 2.24
N HIS A 19 12.83 32.32 2.42
CA HIS A 19 11.78 32.55 3.42
C HIS A 19 10.42 31.93 3.08
N ARG A 20 9.98 31.93 1.82
CA ARG A 20 8.62 31.46 1.47
C ARG A 20 8.55 30.73 0.14
N ALA A 21 7.86 29.59 0.15
CA ALA A 21 7.40 28.88 -1.04
C ALA A 21 5.87 28.91 -1.15
N VAL A 22 5.37 28.89 -2.38
CA VAL A 22 3.93 28.78 -2.68
C VAL A 22 3.70 27.55 -3.54
N VAL A 23 2.80 26.68 -3.11
CA VAL A 23 2.35 25.51 -3.86
C VAL A 23 0.94 25.77 -4.36
N LEU A 24 0.72 25.61 -5.66
CA LEU A 24 -0.59 25.72 -6.27
C LEU A 24 -1.20 24.32 -6.40
N GLY A 25 -2.34 24.10 -5.72
CA GLY A 25 -3.06 22.84 -5.65
C GLY A 25 -2.87 22.12 -4.31
N GLY A 26 -3.96 21.79 -3.63
CA GLY A 26 -4.01 21.06 -2.36
C GLY A 26 -4.25 19.55 -2.53
N SER A 27 -3.98 19.00 -3.70
CA SER A 27 -4.07 17.55 -3.97
C SER A 27 -2.95 16.77 -3.28
N MET A 28 -2.95 15.43 -3.37
CA MET A 28 -1.86 14.61 -2.82
C MET A 28 -0.48 15.05 -3.34
N ALA A 29 -0.36 15.33 -4.65
CA ALA A 29 0.90 15.79 -5.23
C ALA A 29 1.34 17.15 -4.64
N GLY A 30 0.40 18.09 -4.51
CA GLY A 30 0.67 19.40 -3.92
C GLY A 30 1.08 19.33 -2.45
N LEU A 31 0.42 18.48 -1.65
CA LEU A 31 0.78 18.27 -0.25
C LEU A 31 2.13 17.57 -0.09
N CYS A 32 2.45 16.59 -0.95
CA CYS A 32 3.77 15.97 -0.98
C CYS A 32 4.86 16.99 -1.34
N ALA A 33 4.63 17.82 -2.37
CA ALA A 33 5.54 18.88 -2.76
C ALA A 33 5.71 19.90 -1.62
N ALA A 34 4.62 20.34 -1.00
CA ALA A 34 4.64 21.25 0.14
C ALA A 34 5.44 20.67 1.31
N ARG A 35 5.31 19.35 1.58
CA ARG A 35 6.07 18.70 2.66
C ARG A 35 7.56 18.70 2.40
N VAL A 36 7.99 18.45 1.17
CA VAL A 36 9.40 18.48 0.76
C VAL A 36 9.94 19.91 0.81
N LEU A 37 9.18 20.88 0.30
CA LEU A 37 9.56 22.31 0.36
C LEU A 37 9.68 22.83 1.78
N ALA A 38 8.86 22.32 2.72
CA ALA A 38 8.90 22.72 4.11
C ALA A 38 10.21 22.34 4.83
N ASP A 39 11.05 21.50 4.23
CA ASP A 39 12.37 21.19 4.75
C ASP A 39 13.44 22.22 4.30
N GLY A 40 13.12 23.14 3.38
CA GLY A 40 14.05 24.17 2.86
C GLY A 40 13.49 25.59 2.79
N PHE A 41 12.28 25.85 3.29
CA PHE A 41 11.68 27.19 3.36
C PHE A 41 11.04 27.42 4.73
N ASP A 42 11.12 28.64 5.27
CA ASP A 42 10.50 28.99 6.56
C ASP A 42 8.96 28.92 6.53
N GLU A 43 8.36 29.32 5.39
CA GLU A 43 6.92 29.33 5.18
C GLU A 43 6.56 28.62 3.87
N VAL A 44 5.65 27.65 3.91
CA VAL A 44 5.06 27.05 2.71
C VAL A 44 3.57 27.31 2.71
N VAL A 45 3.10 28.04 1.70
CA VAL A 45 1.68 28.34 1.53
C VAL A 45 1.09 27.51 0.40
N VAL A 46 0.10 26.70 0.71
CA VAL A 46 -0.66 25.92 -0.28
C VAL A 46 -1.90 26.72 -0.65
N LEU A 47 -2.04 27.04 -1.94
CA LEU A 47 -3.22 27.68 -2.49
C LEU A 47 -4.05 26.62 -3.22
N GLU A 48 -5.28 26.40 -2.77
CA GLU A 48 -6.25 25.51 -3.40
C GLU A 48 -7.43 26.35 -3.91
N ARG A 49 -7.91 26.01 -5.11
CA ARG A 49 -9.07 26.67 -5.72
C ARG A 49 -10.36 26.14 -5.15
N ASP A 50 -10.43 24.82 -4.95
CA ASP A 50 -11.64 24.17 -4.48
C ASP A 50 -11.83 24.41 -2.97
N SER A 51 -13.07 24.56 -2.51
CA SER A 51 -13.35 24.72 -1.08
C SER A 51 -12.88 23.47 -0.33
N LEU A 52 -12.12 23.68 0.74
CA LEU A 52 -11.75 22.61 1.65
C LEU A 52 -12.94 22.33 2.58
N PRO A 53 -13.47 21.11 2.62
CA PRO A 53 -14.53 20.75 3.54
C PRO A 53 -14.00 20.77 4.99
N ASP A 54 -14.86 21.12 5.94
CA ASP A 54 -14.54 21.09 7.38
C ASP A 54 -14.33 19.65 7.89
N GLU A 55 -14.92 18.67 7.19
CA GLU A 55 -14.81 17.24 7.48
C GLU A 55 -14.12 16.48 6.34
N SER A 56 -13.71 15.24 6.61
CA SER A 56 -13.09 14.37 5.60
C SER A 56 -14.11 13.98 4.53
N ALA A 57 -14.11 14.68 3.40
CA ALA A 57 -14.96 14.39 2.25
C ALA A 57 -14.16 14.27 0.95
N THR A 58 -14.70 13.50 0.00
CA THR A 58 -14.17 13.41 -1.35
C THR A 58 -14.26 14.77 -2.04
N ARG A 59 -13.17 15.19 -2.70
CA ARG A 59 -13.12 16.44 -3.46
C ARG A 59 -13.06 16.13 -4.94
N ASP A 60 -13.79 16.90 -5.75
CA ASP A 60 -13.87 16.71 -7.21
C ASP A 60 -12.48 16.72 -7.88
N GLY A 61 -11.52 17.50 -7.37
CA GLY A 61 -10.14 17.55 -7.85
C GLY A 61 -9.21 16.43 -7.37
N VAL A 62 -9.72 15.39 -6.70
CA VAL A 62 -8.95 14.30 -6.08
C VAL A 62 -9.44 12.95 -6.64
N PRO A 63 -9.00 12.53 -7.83
CA PRO A 63 -9.51 11.32 -8.49
C PRO A 63 -9.27 10.04 -7.67
N GLN A 64 -8.20 9.98 -6.88
CA GLN A 64 -7.95 8.87 -5.95
C GLN A 64 -8.98 8.80 -4.80
N GLY A 65 -9.66 9.91 -4.49
CA GLY A 65 -10.71 9.95 -3.47
C GLY A 65 -12.04 9.35 -3.93
N THR A 66 -12.17 9.04 -5.23
CA THR A 66 -13.35 8.39 -5.81
C THR A 66 -13.10 6.91 -6.10
N LEU A 67 -11.98 6.33 -5.62
CA LEU A 67 -11.73 4.91 -5.79
C LEU A 67 -12.71 4.12 -4.93
N GLU A 68 -13.53 3.31 -5.58
CA GLU A 68 -14.38 2.35 -4.90
C GLU A 68 -13.50 1.28 -4.22
N PRO A 69 -13.95 0.65 -3.12
CA PRO A 69 -13.17 -0.36 -2.40
C PRO A 69 -12.62 -1.48 -3.29
N GLU A 70 -13.38 -1.89 -4.32
CA GLU A 70 -13.01 -2.92 -5.28
C GLU A 70 -11.83 -2.52 -6.17
N GLN A 71 -11.51 -1.23 -6.25
CA GLN A 71 -10.42 -0.70 -7.07
C GLN A 71 -9.10 -0.58 -6.31
N LEU A 72 -9.09 -0.66 -4.97
CA LEU A 72 -7.88 -0.59 -4.15
C LEU A 72 -6.94 -1.78 -4.38
N LEU A 73 -7.51 -2.97 -4.63
CA LEU A 73 -6.81 -4.23 -4.85
C LEU A 73 -7.52 -5.00 -5.96
N ALA A 74 -7.57 -4.40 -7.15
CA ALA A 74 -8.41 -4.85 -8.26
C ALA A 74 -8.14 -6.28 -8.74
N ASP A 75 -6.91 -6.77 -8.53
CA ASP A 75 -6.51 -8.13 -8.89
C ASP A 75 -6.89 -9.17 -7.81
N LEU A 76 -7.26 -8.72 -6.60
CA LEU A 76 -7.73 -9.57 -5.53
C LEU A 76 -9.28 -9.66 -5.51
N PRO A 77 -9.85 -10.67 -4.85
CA PRO A 77 -11.29 -10.76 -4.70
C PRO A 77 -11.89 -9.47 -4.12
N PRO A 78 -13.01 -8.93 -4.66
CA PRO A 78 -13.63 -7.68 -4.23
C PRO A 78 -13.83 -7.51 -2.72
N ALA A 79 -14.12 -8.64 -2.03
CA ALA A 79 -14.25 -8.67 -0.59
C ALA A 79 -12.98 -8.21 0.16
N VAL A 80 -11.79 -8.47 -0.38
CA VAL A 80 -10.52 -8.02 0.20
C VAL A 80 -10.41 -6.49 0.12
N GLY A 81 -10.75 -5.90 -1.03
CA GLY A 81 -10.80 -4.45 -1.21
C GLY A 81 -11.72 -3.77 -0.19
N ARG A 82 -12.92 -4.31 0.03
CA ARG A 82 -13.85 -3.83 1.08
C ARG A 82 -13.29 -3.96 2.48
N ILE A 83 -12.71 -5.11 2.84
CA ILE A 83 -12.07 -5.32 4.15
C ILE A 83 -10.97 -4.28 4.39
N ILE A 84 -10.08 -4.10 3.42
CA ILE A 84 -8.96 -3.15 3.52
C ILE A 84 -9.46 -1.71 3.58
N HIS A 85 -10.44 -1.34 2.76
CA HIS A 85 -11.06 -0.01 2.81
C HIS A 85 -11.69 0.28 4.18
N THR A 86 -12.43 -0.67 4.76
CA THR A 86 -13.00 -0.52 6.10
C THR A 86 -11.90 -0.32 7.14
N LEU A 87 -10.84 -1.13 7.13
CA LEU A 87 -9.72 -0.98 8.07
C LEU A 87 -8.88 0.30 7.85
N LEU A 88 -8.80 0.80 6.61
CA LEU A 88 -8.15 2.07 6.27
C LEU A 88 -8.90 3.27 6.84
N THR A 89 -10.22 3.15 7.01
CA THR A 89 -11.12 4.23 7.43
C THR A 89 -11.50 4.15 8.91
N THR A 90 -11.03 3.12 9.65
CA THR A 90 -11.25 3.02 11.08
C THR A 90 -10.16 3.76 11.87
N GLU A 91 -10.55 4.32 13.02
CA GLU A 91 -9.64 5.08 13.89
C GLU A 91 -9.15 4.26 15.10
N SER A 92 -9.68 3.04 15.26
CA SER A 92 -9.30 2.09 16.28
C SER A 92 -9.43 0.67 15.74
N ARG A 93 -8.97 -0.29 16.52
CA ARG A 93 -9.23 -1.70 16.25
C ARG A 93 -10.74 -1.96 16.33
N ILE A 94 -11.21 -2.86 15.48
CA ILE A 94 -12.62 -3.26 15.41
C ILE A 94 -12.77 -4.76 15.52
N SER A 95 -13.89 -5.21 16.09
CA SER A 95 -14.17 -6.64 16.23
C SER A 95 -14.40 -7.30 14.86
N GLN A 96 -14.31 -8.64 14.79
CA GLN A 96 -14.63 -9.37 13.56
C GLN A 96 -16.08 -9.12 13.09
N CYS A 97 -17.02 -9.05 14.03
CA CYS A 97 -18.43 -8.80 13.69
C CYS A 97 -18.60 -7.40 13.12
N GLU A 98 -18.01 -6.39 13.77
CA GLU A 98 -18.06 -5.01 13.27
C GLU A 98 -17.36 -4.87 11.91
N LEU A 99 -16.20 -5.50 11.71
CA LEU A 99 -15.51 -5.50 10.42
C LEU A 99 -16.37 -6.15 9.33
N ALA A 100 -16.99 -7.29 9.62
CA ALA A 100 -17.88 -7.97 8.69
C ALA A 100 -19.08 -7.08 8.29
N ASP A 101 -19.74 -6.48 9.29
CA ASP A 101 -20.88 -5.61 9.08
C ASP A 101 -20.52 -4.36 8.28
N ARG A 102 -19.40 -3.68 8.61
CA ARG A 102 -18.96 -2.44 7.94
C ARG A 102 -18.37 -2.66 6.55
N ALA A 103 -17.79 -3.84 6.29
CA ALA A 103 -17.26 -4.19 4.98
C ALA A 103 -18.29 -4.87 4.07
N ASP A 104 -19.52 -5.06 4.54
CA ASP A 104 -20.59 -5.79 3.85
C ASP A 104 -20.11 -7.17 3.34
N VAL A 105 -19.57 -7.96 4.28
CA VAL A 105 -19.11 -9.33 4.02
C VAL A 105 -19.45 -10.23 5.21
N SER A 106 -19.47 -11.54 5.00
CA SER A 106 -19.70 -12.46 6.12
C SER A 106 -18.50 -12.52 7.07
N ALA A 107 -18.74 -12.78 8.35
CA ALA A 107 -17.70 -13.12 9.32
C ALA A 107 -16.82 -14.31 8.88
N ARG A 108 -17.37 -15.25 8.10
CA ARG A 108 -16.62 -16.35 7.49
C ARG A 108 -15.66 -15.82 6.41
N THR A 109 -16.05 -14.83 5.64
CA THR A 109 -15.21 -14.18 4.63
C THR A 109 -14.00 -13.51 5.28
N ILE A 110 -14.21 -12.79 6.40
CA ILE A 110 -13.11 -12.22 7.20
C ILE A 110 -12.13 -13.33 7.60
N ARG A 111 -12.64 -14.41 8.21
CA ARG A 111 -11.80 -15.57 8.62
C ARG A 111 -11.08 -16.22 7.43
N ASN A 112 -11.71 -16.32 6.28
CA ASN A 112 -11.12 -16.96 5.11
C ASN A 112 -9.89 -16.21 4.57
N TYR A 113 -9.84 -14.89 4.75
CA TYR A 113 -8.73 -14.06 4.26
C TYR A 113 -7.74 -13.63 5.34
N ARG A 114 -8.11 -13.77 6.62
CA ARG A 114 -7.29 -13.38 7.77
C ARG A 114 -5.84 -13.82 7.64
N ASP A 115 -5.60 -15.11 7.50
CA ASP A 115 -4.23 -15.67 7.53
C ASP A 115 -3.37 -15.09 6.41
N ARG A 116 -3.93 -14.93 5.20
CA ARG A 116 -3.19 -14.37 4.04
C ARG A 116 -2.85 -12.90 4.22
N LEU A 117 -3.77 -12.13 4.82
CA LEU A 117 -3.56 -10.72 5.08
C LEU A 117 -2.58 -10.50 6.25
N GLU A 118 -2.59 -11.37 7.26
CA GLU A 118 -1.60 -11.35 8.35
C GLU A 118 -0.20 -11.77 7.87
N ALA A 119 -0.09 -12.78 7.00
CA ALA A 119 1.21 -13.21 6.45
C ALA A 119 1.91 -12.14 5.62
N LEU A 120 1.14 -11.26 4.96
CA LEU A 120 1.68 -10.09 4.26
C LEU A 120 1.83 -8.86 5.16
N ASP A 121 1.59 -9.02 6.47
CA ASP A 121 1.55 -7.96 7.50
C ASP A 121 0.70 -6.75 7.06
N LEU A 122 -0.39 -7.00 6.32
CA LEU A 122 -1.34 -5.94 5.94
C LEU A 122 -2.31 -5.64 7.08
N ILE A 123 -2.62 -6.65 7.89
CA ILE A 123 -3.49 -6.52 9.05
C ILE A 123 -2.78 -7.05 10.30
N ARG A 124 -3.16 -6.52 11.46
CA ARG A 124 -2.79 -7.05 12.77
C ARG A 124 -4.05 -7.43 13.52
N VAL A 125 -4.04 -8.61 14.13
CA VAL A 125 -5.18 -9.14 14.87
C VAL A 125 -4.68 -9.65 16.22
N ASP A 126 -5.35 -9.21 17.27
CA ASP A 126 -5.20 -9.77 18.62
C ASP A 126 -6.56 -9.77 19.32
N GLU A 127 -6.56 -9.96 20.64
CA GLU A 127 -7.77 -9.97 21.47
C GLU A 127 -8.61 -8.68 21.35
N SER A 128 -7.99 -7.55 21.03
CA SER A 128 -8.65 -6.26 20.85
C SER A 128 -9.22 -6.04 19.45
N GLY A 129 -9.03 -7.00 18.54
CA GLY A 129 -9.63 -7.02 17.21
C GLY A 129 -8.66 -6.70 16.08
N TYR A 130 -9.23 -6.34 14.94
CA TYR A 130 -8.55 -6.15 13.66
C TYR A 130 -8.15 -4.68 13.48
N ARG A 131 -6.94 -4.47 12.97
CA ARG A 131 -6.50 -3.20 12.38
C ARG A 131 -5.75 -3.45 11.09
N LEU A 132 -5.68 -2.43 10.25
CA LEU A 132 -4.63 -2.36 9.23
C LEU A 132 -3.27 -2.14 9.93
N ALA A 133 -2.20 -2.65 9.33
CA ALA A 133 -0.82 -2.41 9.77
C ALA A 133 -0.32 -0.99 9.39
N LEU A 134 -1.19 0.02 9.51
CA LEU A 134 -0.84 1.44 9.40
C LEU A 134 -1.20 2.16 10.70
N SER A 135 -0.46 3.20 11.04
CA SER A 135 -0.74 4.06 12.20
C SER A 135 -2.15 4.65 12.13
N PHE A 136 -2.88 4.62 13.25
CA PHE A 136 -4.13 5.39 13.36
C PHE A 136 -3.84 6.89 13.30
N ARG A 137 -4.85 7.68 12.91
CA ARG A 137 -4.78 9.15 12.85
C ARG A 137 -4.83 9.82 14.24
N THR A 138 -4.30 9.16 15.27
CA THR A 138 -4.25 9.69 16.63
C THR A 138 -2.95 10.44 16.88
N ALA A 139 -2.95 11.39 17.81
CA ALA A 139 -1.72 12.13 18.18
C ALA A 139 -0.61 11.20 18.69
N THR A 140 -0.99 10.07 19.30
CA THR A 140 -0.08 9.07 19.85
C THR A 140 0.59 8.25 18.76
N GLU A 141 -0.16 7.73 17.78
CA GLU A 141 0.41 6.84 16.74
C GLU A 141 0.99 7.59 15.53
N ARG A 142 0.69 8.89 15.34
CA ARG A 142 1.14 9.68 14.17
C ARG A 142 2.66 9.65 13.92
N ARG A 143 3.47 9.31 14.94
CA ARG A 143 4.94 9.25 14.86
C ARG A 143 5.49 7.84 15.06
N GLU A 144 4.61 6.86 15.28
CA GLU A 144 5.01 5.47 15.45
C GLU A 144 5.21 4.83 14.07
N PRO A 145 6.29 4.06 13.86
CA PRO A 145 6.55 3.37 12.60
C PRO A 145 5.69 2.11 12.47
N VAL A 146 4.36 2.28 12.45
CA VAL A 146 3.42 1.19 12.21
C VAL A 146 3.18 1.09 10.71
N VAL A 147 3.94 0.20 10.07
CA VAL A 147 3.85 -0.13 8.64
C VAL A 147 3.94 -1.64 8.45
N PRO A 148 3.44 -2.20 7.33
CA PRO A 148 3.70 -3.58 6.96
C PRO A 148 5.21 -3.85 6.86
N THR A 149 5.64 -5.02 7.35
CA THR A 149 7.04 -5.45 7.33
C THR A 149 7.63 -5.43 5.91
N GLY A 150 6.79 -5.69 4.88
CA GLY A 150 7.22 -5.68 3.48
C GLY A 150 7.70 -4.30 2.98
N LEU A 151 7.33 -3.22 3.69
CA LEU A 151 7.78 -1.85 3.42
C LEU A 151 9.05 -1.46 4.20
N GLU A 152 9.57 -2.34 5.07
CA GLU A 152 10.86 -2.15 5.74
C GLU A 152 12.03 -2.46 4.79
N GLU A 153 13.20 -1.83 5.01
CA GLU A 153 14.33 -1.83 4.06
C GLU A 153 14.92 -3.23 3.75
N ASN A 154 14.54 -4.27 4.48
CA ASN A 154 15.23 -5.56 4.44
C ASN A 154 14.35 -6.73 3.97
N GLN A 155 13.04 -6.56 3.79
CA GLN A 155 12.19 -7.68 3.43
C GLN A 155 12.17 -7.92 1.91
N THR A 156 12.48 -9.15 1.51
CA THR A 156 12.52 -9.56 0.10
C THR A 156 11.21 -10.23 -0.33
N LEU A 157 10.95 -10.31 -1.64
CA LEU A 157 9.84 -11.13 -2.17
C LEU A 157 9.90 -12.56 -1.64
N ARG A 158 11.10 -13.12 -1.45
CA ARG A 158 11.25 -14.45 -0.90
C ARG A 158 10.71 -14.55 0.52
N ASP A 159 11.01 -13.59 1.38
CA ASP A 159 10.54 -13.60 2.78
C ASP A 159 9.01 -13.47 2.84
N ALA A 160 8.43 -12.59 2.01
CA ALA A 160 6.99 -12.43 1.91
C ALA A 160 6.30 -13.66 1.29
N ALA A 161 6.93 -14.29 0.29
CA ALA A 161 6.46 -15.51 -0.32
C ALA A 161 6.50 -16.68 0.68
N ASP A 162 7.57 -16.83 1.45
CA ASP A 162 7.73 -17.89 2.44
C ASP A 162 6.60 -17.85 3.48
N ALA A 163 6.40 -16.68 4.11
CA ALA A 163 5.31 -16.47 5.07
C ALA A 163 3.92 -16.75 4.49
N LEU A 164 3.70 -16.39 3.22
CA LEU A 164 2.45 -16.67 2.52
C LEU A 164 2.30 -18.18 2.22
N LEU A 165 3.37 -18.82 1.78
CA LEU A 165 3.37 -20.21 1.35
C LEU A 165 3.19 -21.19 2.50
N GLU A 166 3.63 -20.86 3.71
CA GLU A 166 3.30 -21.60 4.94
C GLU A 166 1.80 -21.83 5.14
N ILE A 167 0.94 -20.94 4.62
CA ILE A 167 -0.52 -21.07 4.70
C ILE A 167 -1.06 -22.09 3.68
N PHE A 168 -0.41 -22.20 2.52
CA PHE A 168 -0.90 -23.00 1.41
C PHE A 168 -0.28 -24.39 1.34
N LEU A 169 0.95 -24.55 1.86
CA LEU A 169 1.74 -25.77 1.79
C LEU A 169 1.82 -26.46 3.15
N PRO A 170 1.31 -27.70 3.25
CA PRO A 170 1.65 -28.59 4.36
C PRO A 170 3.18 -28.76 4.51
N PRO A 171 3.71 -28.87 5.74
CA PRO A 171 5.15 -28.99 5.99
C PRO A 171 5.83 -30.15 5.26
N ASP A 172 5.13 -31.24 5.00
CA ASP A 172 5.63 -32.44 4.30
C ASP A 172 5.81 -32.23 2.78
N ARG A 173 5.25 -31.16 2.21
CA ARG A 173 5.36 -30.80 0.79
C ARG A 173 6.39 -29.68 0.54
N TYR A 174 7.05 -29.20 1.59
CA TYR A 174 8.10 -28.18 1.45
C TYR A 174 9.30 -28.75 0.70
N GLY A 175 9.66 -28.11 -0.41
CA GLY A 175 10.79 -28.53 -1.25
C GLY A 175 10.55 -29.82 -2.02
N ASP A 176 9.31 -30.32 -2.10
CA ASP A 176 8.96 -31.44 -2.97
C ASP A 176 9.06 -31.00 -4.45
N PRO A 177 9.98 -31.59 -5.25
CA PRO A 177 10.18 -31.20 -6.64
C PRO A 177 8.98 -31.53 -7.55
N ASP A 178 8.14 -32.48 -7.16
CA ASP A 178 6.95 -32.88 -7.93
C ASP A 178 5.72 -32.02 -7.54
N ASP A 179 5.87 -31.15 -6.54
CA ASP A 179 4.81 -30.27 -6.08
C ASP A 179 4.71 -28.97 -6.90
N PRO A 180 3.52 -28.58 -7.39
CA PRO A 180 3.35 -27.34 -8.15
C PRO A 180 3.73 -26.06 -7.41
N ILE A 181 3.70 -26.08 -6.06
CA ILE A 181 4.09 -24.95 -5.21
C ILE A 181 5.38 -25.29 -4.45
N GLY A 182 5.50 -26.48 -3.87
CA GLY A 182 6.68 -26.90 -3.09
C GLY A 182 7.98 -26.90 -3.90
N SER A 183 7.91 -27.15 -5.20
CA SER A 183 9.08 -27.20 -6.08
C SER A 183 9.81 -25.86 -6.23
N VAL A 184 9.14 -24.72 -5.99
CA VAL A 184 9.80 -23.40 -6.07
C VAL A 184 10.59 -23.07 -4.81
N LEU A 185 10.39 -23.82 -3.73
CA LEU A 185 11.16 -23.74 -2.50
C LEU A 185 12.37 -24.68 -2.54
N PHE A 186 12.44 -25.58 -3.52
CA PHE A 186 13.62 -26.42 -3.74
C PHE A 186 14.82 -25.57 -4.17
N TRP A 187 16.01 -25.94 -3.71
CA TRP A 187 17.21 -25.13 -3.92
C TRP A 187 17.70 -25.13 -5.39
N PRO A 188 17.95 -23.97 -6.03
CA PRO A 188 17.79 -22.61 -5.50
C PRO A 188 16.31 -22.13 -5.57
N PRO A 189 15.79 -21.49 -4.51
CA PRO A 189 14.39 -21.09 -4.48
C PRO A 189 14.09 -19.93 -5.41
N ASP A 190 12.96 -20.04 -6.11
CA ASP A 190 12.54 -19.09 -7.13
C ASP A 190 11.03 -18.81 -7.05
N PRO A 191 10.60 -17.96 -6.09
CA PRO A 191 9.18 -17.68 -5.87
C PRO A 191 8.51 -16.94 -7.04
N VAL A 192 9.30 -16.35 -7.96
CA VAL A 192 8.78 -15.65 -9.15
C VAL A 192 8.01 -16.62 -10.06
N ARG A 193 8.39 -17.91 -10.08
CA ARG A 193 7.69 -18.96 -10.84
C ARG A 193 6.23 -19.17 -10.44
N LEU A 194 5.82 -18.66 -9.28
CA LEU A 194 4.45 -18.78 -8.80
C LEU A 194 3.57 -17.55 -9.09
N LEU A 195 4.08 -16.49 -9.72
CA LEU A 195 3.29 -15.29 -10.02
C LEU A 195 2.05 -15.59 -10.86
N ASP A 196 2.11 -16.60 -11.73
CA ASP A 196 0.99 -17.06 -12.56
C ASP A 196 0.22 -18.24 -11.95
N HIS A 197 0.58 -18.70 -10.74
CA HIS A 197 -0.04 -19.88 -10.14
C HIS A 197 -1.49 -19.58 -9.71
N PRO A 198 -2.49 -20.40 -10.10
CA PRO A 198 -3.91 -20.05 -9.96
C PRO A 198 -4.39 -19.83 -8.52
N ARG A 199 -3.70 -20.42 -7.53
CA ARG A 199 -4.08 -20.30 -6.11
C ARG A 199 -3.32 -19.23 -5.33
N VAL A 200 -2.10 -18.88 -5.76
CA VAL A 200 -1.19 -18.04 -4.96
C VAL A 200 -0.62 -16.85 -5.74
N GLY A 201 -0.72 -16.85 -7.07
CA GLY A 201 -0.15 -15.84 -7.95
C GLY A 201 -0.60 -14.43 -7.63
N LEU A 202 -1.90 -14.21 -7.47
CA LEU A 202 -2.44 -12.89 -7.11
C LEU A 202 -1.91 -12.37 -5.76
N TRP A 203 -1.69 -13.26 -4.80
CA TRP A 203 -1.12 -12.90 -3.49
C TRP A 203 0.39 -12.64 -3.58
N LEU A 204 1.09 -13.37 -4.45
CA LEU A 204 2.51 -13.13 -4.71
C LEU A 204 2.77 -11.87 -5.54
N GLN A 205 1.87 -11.50 -6.44
CA GLN A 205 1.90 -10.22 -7.13
C GLN A 205 1.77 -9.06 -6.13
N LEU A 206 0.84 -9.18 -5.18
CA LEU A 206 0.73 -8.23 -4.07
C LEU A 206 2.02 -8.21 -3.22
N ALA A 207 2.59 -9.37 -2.87
CA ALA A 207 3.86 -9.46 -2.15
C ALA A 207 5.02 -8.78 -2.91
N ALA A 208 5.09 -8.98 -4.23
CA ALA A 208 6.08 -8.34 -5.10
C ALA A 208 5.91 -6.81 -5.09
N ALA A 209 4.66 -6.33 -5.16
CA ALA A 209 4.35 -4.91 -5.06
C ALA A 209 4.76 -4.31 -3.70
N LEU A 210 4.47 -5.01 -2.60
CA LEU A 210 4.84 -4.56 -1.25
C LEU A 210 6.35 -4.50 -1.06
N THR A 211 7.09 -5.51 -1.55
CA THR A 211 8.56 -5.60 -1.41
C THR A 211 9.33 -4.80 -2.46
N ALA A 212 8.63 -3.98 -3.26
CA ALA A 212 9.20 -3.22 -4.38
C ALA A 212 10.01 -4.09 -5.37
N THR A 213 9.69 -5.37 -5.47
CA THR A 213 10.31 -6.28 -6.44
C THR A 213 9.81 -5.92 -7.82
N GLU A 214 10.70 -5.88 -8.83
CA GLU A 214 10.34 -5.50 -10.19
C GLU A 214 9.14 -6.32 -10.68
N SER A 215 7.98 -5.67 -10.78
CA SER A 215 6.75 -6.27 -11.30
C SER A 215 6.90 -6.49 -12.81
N THR A 216 6.76 -7.73 -13.25
CA THR A 216 6.46 -8.08 -14.63
C THR A 216 4.94 -7.92 -14.84
N GLU A 217 4.54 -6.74 -15.33
CA GLU A 217 3.16 -6.34 -15.71
C GLU A 217 2.19 -6.10 -14.53
N ASN A 218 1.20 -5.20 -14.56
CA ASN A 218 0.69 -4.31 -15.59
C ASN A 218 0.36 -2.97 -14.90
N ASN A 219 1.31 -2.02 -14.94
CA ASN A 219 1.14 -0.74 -14.25
C ASN A 219 0.01 0.04 -14.96
N ARG A 220 -1.21 0.00 -14.42
CA ARG A 220 -2.34 0.70 -15.01
C ARG A 220 -2.14 2.19 -14.76
N ALA A 221 -1.64 2.89 -15.78
CA ALA A 221 -1.52 4.33 -15.74
C ALA A 221 -2.93 4.93 -15.63
N VAL A 222 -3.28 5.40 -14.42
CA VAL A 222 -4.46 6.23 -14.24
C VAL A 222 -4.09 7.59 -14.80
N GLN A 223 -4.69 7.94 -15.94
CA GLN A 223 -4.49 9.24 -16.55
C GLN A 223 -5.20 10.30 -15.69
N MET A 224 -4.42 11.02 -14.89
CA MET A 224 -4.90 12.09 -14.03
C MET A 224 -4.96 13.39 -14.83
N GLY A 225 -6.17 13.77 -15.26
CA GLY A 225 -6.38 15.00 -16.02
C GLY A 225 -6.04 14.89 -17.52
N PRO A 226 -6.11 16.01 -18.27
CA PRO A 226 -5.82 16.03 -19.70
C PRO A 226 -4.35 15.64 -19.96
N PRO A 227 -4.04 15.05 -21.14
CA PRO A 227 -2.67 14.68 -21.49
C PRO A 227 -1.77 15.92 -21.47
N LEU A 228 -0.76 15.89 -20.60
CA LEU A 228 0.22 16.98 -20.46
C LEU A 228 1.28 16.86 -21.55
N THR A 229 1.38 17.88 -22.40
CA THR A 229 2.50 18.04 -23.35
C THR A 229 3.55 18.92 -22.67
N GLN A 230 4.69 18.36 -22.27
CA GLN A 230 5.81 19.15 -21.78
C GLN A 230 6.65 19.63 -22.97
N GLN A 231 6.75 20.94 -23.13
CA GLN A 231 7.67 21.56 -24.08
C GLN A 231 8.79 22.24 -23.29
N ALA A 232 10.03 21.84 -23.57
CA ALA A 232 11.20 22.47 -22.96
C ALA A 232 11.29 23.95 -23.38
N LEU A 233 11.57 24.84 -22.43
CA LEU A 233 11.84 26.27 -22.67
C LEU A 233 13.29 26.51 -23.13
N CYS A 234 13.85 25.60 -23.90
CA CYS A 234 15.15 25.78 -24.53
C CYS A 234 14.95 25.72 -26.05
N ALA A 235 15.20 26.86 -26.68
CA ALA A 235 15.39 27.00 -28.12
C ALA A 235 16.75 26.45 -28.55
#